data_AF-A0A524E7U5-F1
#
_entry.id   AF-A0A524E7U5-F1
#
_cell.length_a   1.000
_cell.length_b   1.000
_cell.length_c   1.000
_cell.angle_alpha   90.00
_cell.angle_beta   90.00
_cell.angle_gamma   90.00
#
_symmetry.space_group_name_H-M   'P 1'
#
loop_
_entity.id
_entity.type
_entity.pdbx_description
1 polymer ?
#
loop_
_entity_poly.entity_id
_entity_poly.type
_entity_poly.pdbx_seq_one_letter_code
_entity_poly.pdbx_strand_id
1 'polypeptide(L)'
;MVEIVFSCPECKGKASMDISEEEVQDVKARIAKEGRSPTMIVACDNGHDLLVTLYNVGDGLGVRDVVVAMKKTEPADENKEVSEIDWLKKAFGGDQ
;
A
#
# COMPACT_ATOMS: atom_id res chain seq x y z
N MET A 1 -20.75 -12.12 -3.18
CA MET A 1 -19.88 -10.95 -3.45
C MET A 1 -20.12 -9.93 -2.34
N VAL A 2 -19.07 -9.35 -1.78
CA VAL A 2 -19.14 -8.41 -0.66
C VAL A 2 -18.59 -7.07 -1.13
N GLU A 3 -19.43 -6.04 -1.08
CA GLU A 3 -19.03 -4.66 -1.37
C GLU A 3 -18.60 -3.98 -0.07
N ILE A 4 -17.41 -3.38 -0.07
CA ILE A 4 -16.91 -2.57 1.05
C ILE A 4 -16.79 -1.13 0.58
N VAL A 5 -17.51 -0.21 1.23
CA VAL A 5 -17.56 1.21 0.88
C VAL A 5 -16.82 2.04 1.93
N PHE A 6 -15.96 2.95 1.47
CA PHE A 6 -15.19 3.88 2.31
C PHE A 6 -14.93 5.20 1.58
N SER A 7 -14.29 6.15 2.26
CA SER A 7 -14.04 7.49 1.71
C SER A 7 -12.55 7.73 1.49
N CYS A 8 -12.23 8.33 0.34
CA CYS A 8 -10.89 8.80 0.06
C CYS A 8 -10.52 9.91 1.06
N PRO A 9 -9.39 9.81 1.80
CA PRO A 9 -9.02 10.81 2.77
C PRO A 9 -8.67 12.18 2.14
N GLU A 10 -8.20 12.18 0.89
CA GLU A 10 -7.75 13.36 0.15
C GLU A 10 -8.91 14.15 -0.49
N CYS A 11 -9.69 13.52 -1.37
CA CYS A 11 -10.78 14.22 -2.07
C CYS A 11 -12.17 14.06 -1.43
N LYS A 12 -12.29 13.28 -0.36
CA LYS A 12 -13.58 12.88 0.26
C LYS A 12 -14.55 12.17 -0.69
N GLY A 13 -14.08 11.76 -1.86
CA GLY A 13 -14.84 10.95 -2.82
C GLY A 13 -15.15 9.56 -2.27
N LYS A 14 -16.17 8.92 -2.85
CA LYS A 14 -16.48 7.52 -2.54
C LYS A 14 -15.42 6.61 -3.17
N ALA A 15 -15.15 5.52 -2.48
CA ALA A 15 -14.38 4.39 -2.97
C ALA A 15 -15.11 3.13 -2.53
N SER A 16 -15.23 2.17 -3.44
CA SER A 16 -15.74 0.84 -3.14
C SER A 16 -14.78 -0.21 -3.65
N MET A 17 -14.77 -1.36 -2.98
CA MET A 17 -14.10 -2.54 -3.47
C MET A 17 -15.06 -3.72 -3.40
N ASP A 18 -15.08 -4.52 -4.46
CA ASP A 18 -15.79 -5.78 -4.52
C ASP A 18 -14.82 -6.91 -4.20
N ILE A 19 -15.16 -7.73 -3.21
CA ILE A 19 -14.40 -8.92 -2.83
C ILE A 19 -15.31 -10.13 -2.95
N SER A 20 -14.80 -11.21 -3.54
CA SER A 20 -15.52 -12.49 -3.57
C SER A 20 -15.59 -13.13 -2.17
N GLU A 21 -16.58 -14.00 -1.94
CA GLU A 21 -16.67 -14.70 -0.65
C GLU A 21 -15.46 -15.61 -0.39
N GLU A 22 -14.86 -16.16 -1.45
CA GLU A 22 -13.64 -16.96 -1.36
C GLU A 22 -12.44 -16.11 -0.90
N GLU A 23 -12.25 -14.91 -1.47
CA GLU A 23 -11.20 -13.99 -1.03
C GLU A 23 -11.43 -13.48 0.40
N VAL A 24 -12.69 -13.29 0.81
CA VAL A 24 -13.00 -12.95 2.21
C VAL A 24 -12.49 -14.06 3.15
N GLN A 25 -12.73 -15.32 2.80
CA GLN A 25 -12.25 -16.46 3.61
C GLN A 25 -10.72 -16.55 3.61
N ASP A 26 -10.06 -16.34 2.47
CA ASP A 26 -8.60 -16.33 2.39
C ASP A 26 -7.98 -15.23 3.26
N VAL A 27 -8.51 -14.00 3.16
CA VAL A 27 -8.08 -12.87 3.99
C VAL A 27 -8.28 -13.17 5.47
N LYS A 28 -9.43 -13.72 5.87
CA LYS A 28 -9.68 -14.13 7.26
C LYS A 28 -8.68 -15.19 7.74
N ALA A 29 -8.41 -16.20 6.92
CA ALA A 29 -7.44 -17.25 7.23
C ALA A 29 -6.03 -16.69 7.38
N ARG A 30 -5.61 -15.76 6.52
CA ARG A 30 -4.32 -15.07 6.61
C ARG A 30 -4.20 -14.22 7.86
N ILE A 31 -5.23 -13.45 8.22
CA ILE A 31 -5.25 -12.68 9.47
C ILE A 31 -5.10 -13.61 10.68
N ALA A 32 -5.82 -14.73 10.70
CA ALA A 32 -5.75 -15.72 11.78
C ALA A 32 -4.38 -16.40 11.88
N LYS A 33 -3.74 -16.68 10.73
CA LYS A 33 -2.44 -17.38 10.65
C LYS A 33 -1.26 -16.46 10.96
N GLU A 34 -1.26 -15.26 10.40
CA GLU A 34 -0.11 -14.34 10.46
C GLU A 34 -0.25 -13.30 11.57
N GLY A 35 -1.46 -13.12 12.12
CA GLY A 35 -1.76 -12.06 13.09
C GLY A 35 -1.65 -10.66 12.50
N ARG A 36 -1.65 -10.52 11.17
CA ARG A 36 -1.47 -9.25 10.46
C ARG A 36 -2.67 -8.94 9.57
N SER A 37 -3.08 -7.69 9.60
CA SER A 37 -4.07 -7.14 8.67
C SER A 37 -3.46 -6.95 7.28
N PRO A 38 -4.00 -7.59 6.23
CA PRO A 38 -3.53 -7.37 4.87
C PRO A 38 -3.96 -5.98 4.36
N THR A 39 -3.19 -5.46 3.42
CA THR A 39 -3.46 -4.18 2.76
C THR A 39 -3.71 -4.42 1.28
N MET A 40 -4.78 -3.85 0.75
CA MET A 40 -5.20 -3.92 -0.65
C MET A 40 -5.03 -2.56 -1.32
N ILE A 41 -4.85 -2.54 -2.63
CA ILE A 41 -4.79 -1.30 -3.42
C ILE A 41 -6.14 -1.13 -4.13
N VAL A 42 -6.79 0.02 -3.94
CA VAL A 42 -8.11 0.34 -4.53
C VAL A 42 -8.08 1.77 -5.04
N ALA A 43 -8.63 2.04 -6.23
CA ALA A 43 -8.77 3.42 -6.72
C ALA A 43 -10.09 4.03 -6.24
N CYS A 44 -10.09 5.30 -5.83
CA CYS A 44 -11.35 6.04 -5.62
C CYS A 44 -11.94 6.55 -6.94
N ASP A 45 -13.19 7.03 -6.92
CA ASP A 45 -13.88 7.56 -8.11
C ASP A 45 -13.13 8.72 -8.81
N ASN A 46 -12.25 9.41 -8.07
CA ASN A 46 -11.43 10.51 -8.59
C ASN A 46 -10.02 10.07 -9.04
N GLY A 47 -9.71 8.77 -9.03
CA GLY A 47 -8.45 8.22 -9.55
C GLY A 47 -7.26 8.27 -8.58
N HIS A 48 -7.49 8.45 -7.27
CA HIS A 48 -6.43 8.28 -6.27
C HIS A 48 -6.27 6.80 -5.91
N ASP A 49 -5.03 6.31 -5.94
CA ASP A 49 -4.68 4.98 -5.46
C ASP A 49 -4.70 4.98 -3.93
N LEU A 50 -5.50 4.10 -3.33
CA LEU A 50 -5.69 3.98 -1.89
C LEU A 50 -5.14 2.64 -1.40
N LEU A 51 -4.36 2.70 -0.33
CA LEU A 51 -3.96 1.56 0.47
C LEU A 51 -5.00 1.36 1.57
N VAL A 52 -5.70 0.22 1.51
CA VAL A 52 -6.81 -0.11 2.40
C VAL A 52 -6.42 -1.31 3.24
N THR A 53 -6.28 -1.12 4.55
CA THR A 53 -5.94 -2.18 5.49
C THR A 53 -7.21 -2.84 6.02
N LEU A 54 -7.33 -4.16 5.85
CA LEU A 54 -8.51 -4.93 6.23
C LEU A 54 -8.32 -5.62 7.59
N TYR A 55 -9.40 -5.79 8.34
CA TYR A 55 -9.42 -6.56 9.58
C TYR A 55 -10.64 -7.47 9.65
N ASN A 56 -10.51 -8.55 10.44
CA ASN A 56 -11.59 -9.50 10.62
C ASN A 56 -12.67 -8.92 11.53
N VAL A 57 -13.91 -8.91 11.07
CA VAL A 57 -15.11 -8.68 11.88
C VAL A 57 -15.95 -9.96 11.86
N GLY A 58 -16.70 -10.24 12.93
CA GLY A 58 -17.41 -11.52 13.10
C GLY A 58 -18.05 -12.05 11.81
N ASP A 59 -18.86 -11.21 11.16
CA ASP A 59 -19.60 -11.56 9.95
C ASP A 59 -18.92 -11.15 8.62
N GLY A 60 -17.68 -10.63 8.62
CA GLY A 60 -17.08 -10.14 7.37
C GLY A 60 -15.67 -9.53 7.49
N LEU A 61 -15.36 -8.56 6.64
CA LEU A 61 -14.14 -7.75 6.73
C LEU A 61 -14.52 -6.30 6.96
N GLY A 62 -13.76 -5.64 7.84
CA GLY A 62 -13.84 -4.20 8.06
C GLY A 62 -12.61 -3.49 7.51
N VAL A 63 -12.73 -2.19 7.30
CA VAL A 63 -11.61 -1.31 6.93
C VAL A 63 -11.03 -0.68 8.20
N ARG A 64 -9.74 -0.89 8.45
CA ARG A 64 -9.03 -0.34 9.60
C ARG A 64 -8.43 1.02 9.28
N ASP A 65 -7.72 1.10 8.17
CA ASP A 65 -6.99 2.29 7.72
C ASP A 65 -7.15 2.47 6.21
N VAL A 66 -7.24 3.73 5.78
CA VAL A 66 -7.23 4.13 4.36
C VAL A 66 -6.20 5.24 4.18
N VAL A 67 -5.20 4.99 3.36
CA VAL A 67 -4.09 5.94 3.11
C VAL A 67 -3.94 6.14 1.61
N VAL A 68 -3.69 7.37 1.15
CA VAL A 68 -3.38 7.59 -0.28
C VAL A 68 -1.97 7.08 -0.57
N ALA A 69 -1.84 6.24 -1.57
CA ALA A 69 -0.55 5.79 -2.05
C ALA A 69 0.19 6.99 -2.66
N MET A 70 1.34 7.33 -2.10
CA MET A 70 2.22 8.31 -2.73
C MET A 70 2.74 7.70 -4.04
N LYS A 71 2.31 8.26 -5.17
CA LYS A 71 3.02 8.02 -6.44
C LYS A 71 4.43 8.57 -6.24
N LYS A 72 5.43 7.70 -6.25
CA LYS A 72 6.80 8.16 -6.50
C LYS A 72 6.74 8.83 -7.87
N THR A 73 6.78 10.16 -7.91
CA THR A 73 7.38 10.83 -9.06
C THR A 73 8.71 10.12 -9.28
N GLU A 74 8.85 9.51 -10.46
CA GLU A 74 10.07 8.87 -10.92
C GLU A 74 11.27 9.69 -10.44
N PRO A 75 12.22 9.11 -9.69
CA PRO A 75 13.50 9.78 -9.53
C PRO A 75 14.06 10.00 -10.94
N ALA A 76 14.41 11.24 -11.23
CA ALA A 76 15.02 11.65 -12.48
C ALA A 76 16.12 10.68 -12.93
N ASP A 77 16.12 10.39 -14.24
CA ASP A 77 17.26 9.89 -15.01
C ASP A 77 17.98 8.67 -14.41
N GLU A 78 17.57 7.49 -14.86
CA GLU A 78 18.37 6.27 -14.82
C GLU A 78 19.63 6.42 -15.71
N ASN A 79 20.58 7.30 -15.36
CA ASN A 79 21.96 7.18 -15.82
C ASN A 79 22.97 8.02 -15.01
N LYS A 80 23.19 7.65 -13.75
CA LYS A 80 24.52 7.81 -13.16
C LYS A 80 24.92 6.52 -12.48
N GLU A 81 25.73 5.74 -13.19
CA GLU A 81 26.60 4.73 -12.60
C GLU A 81 27.44 5.39 -11.50
N VAL A 82 26.94 5.36 -10.26
CA VAL A 82 27.73 5.76 -9.11
C VAL A 82 28.64 4.58 -8.81
N SER A 83 29.81 4.57 -9.45
CA SER A 83 30.86 3.59 -9.22
C SER A 83 31.10 3.44 -7.71
N GLU A 84 30.98 2.20 -7.21
CA GLU A 84 30.99 1.80 -5.80
C GLU A 84 32.23 2.27 -5.00
N ILE A 85 33.23 2.86 -5.67
CA ILE A 85 34.48 3.34 -5.07
C ILE A 85 34.36 4.79 -4.57
N ASP A 86 33.43 5.59 -5.09
CA ASP A 86 33.42 7.04 -4.83
C ASP A 86 32.91 7.40 -3.43
N TRP A 87 31.93 6.66 -2.91
CA TRP A 87 31.39 6.88 -1.55
C TRP A 87 32.37 6.46 -0.46
N LEU A 88 33.18 5.41 -0.70
CA LEU A 88 34.18 4.92 0.25
C LEU A 88 35.28 5.95 0.48
N LYS A 89 35.76 6.60 -0.60
CA LYS A 89 36.79 7.64 -0.48
C LYS A 89 36.31 8.87 0.28
N LYS A 90 35.04 9.23 0.10
CA LYS A 90 34.41 10.39 0.75
C LYS A 90 34.12 10.17 2.24
N ALA A 91 33.78 8.94 2.64
CA ALA A 91 33.50 8.60 4.03
C ALA A 91 34.77 8.49 4.90
N PHE A 92 35.91 8.11 4.31
CA PHE A 92 37.15 7.84 5.04
C PHE A 92 38.28 8.84 4.78
N GLY A 93 38.02 9.95 4.08
CA GLY A 93 38.96 11.08 3.99
C GLY A 93 40.34 10.71 3.44
N GLY A 94 40.38 9.86 2.41
CA GLY A 94 41.63 9.44 1.76
C GLY A 94 42.11 10.45 0.72
N ASP A 95 42.60 11.60 1.16
CA ASP A 95 43.42 12.51 0.35
C ASP A 95 44.86 12.46 0.91
N GLN A 96 45.71 11.68 0.23
CA GLN A 96 47.17 11.81 0.27
C GLN A 96 47.69 11.80 -1.15
#